data_AF-A0A8I0GZY3-F1
#
_entry.id   AF-A0A8I0GZY3-F1
#
_cell.length_a   1.000
_cell.length_b   1.000
_cell.length_c   1.000
_cell.angle_alpha   90.00
_cell.angle_beta   90.00
_cell.angle_gamma   90.00
#
_symmetry.space_group_name_H-M   'P 1'
#
loop_
_entity.id
_entity.type
_entity.pdbx_description
1 polymer ?
#
loop_
_entity_poly.entity_id
_entity_poly.type
_entity_poly.pdbx_seq_one_letter_code
_entity_poly.pdbx_strand_id
1 'polypeptide(L)'
;DRGEEILDKIRELAIAENIKLASVTALGATNDFTVGVFNTAEKKYYANEFKGAFEIVSLTGTINTMDGQFYTHIHMSAGNDKGEVF
;
A
#
# COMPACT_ATOMS: atom_id res chain seq x y z
N ASP A 1 12.75 6.06 -0.27
CA ASP A 1 13.20 7.40 0.14
C ASP A 1 12.07 8.40 0.27
N ARG A 2 12.33 9.52 0.96
CA ARG A 2 11.32 10.57 1.17
C ARG A 2 10.80 11.08 -0.16
N GLY A 3 9.48 11.05 -0.33
CA GLY A 3 8.79 11.50 -1.54
C GLY A 3 8.63 10.44 -2.61
N GLU A 4 9.14 9.22 -2.39
CA GLU A 4 8.84 8.09 -3.28
C GLU A 4 7.48 7.48 -2.95
N GLU A 5 6.78 7.02 -3.98
CA GLU A 5 5.54 6.26 -3.84
C GLU A 5 5.88 4.78 -3.56
N ILE A 6 5.26 4.20 -2.53
CA ILE A 6 5.64 2.90 -1.98
C ILE A 6 5.38 1.76 -2.97
N LEU A 7 4.24 1.76 -3.65
CA LEU A 7 3.86 0.70 -4.59
C LEU A 7 4.75 0.72 -5.84
N ASP A 8 5.12 1.90 -6.33
CA ASP A 8 6.06 2.09 -7.43
C ASP A 8 7.43 1.51 -7.08
N LYS A 9 7.94 1.77 -5.86
CA LYS A 9 9.23 1.22 -5.42
C LYS A 9 9.19 -0.29 -5.22
N ILE A 10 8.08 -0.83 -4.72
CA ILE A 10 7.87 -2.28 -4.63
C ILE A 10 7.86 -2.90 -6.04
N ARG A 11 7.23 -2.25 -7.02
CA ARG A 11 7.22 -2.68 -8.41
C ARG A 11 8.61 -2.66 -9.03
N GLU A 12 9.35 -1.56 -8.87
CA GLU A 12 10.73 -1.42 -9.37
C GLU A 12 11.63 -2.55 -8.85
N LEU A 13 11.59 -2.79 -7.53
CA LEU A 13 12.34 -3.86 -6.89
C LEU A 13 11.93 -5.24 -7.42
N ALA A 14 10.63 -5.51 -7.51
CA ALA A 14 10.12 -6.80 -7.96
C ALA A 14 10.54 -7.13 -9.40
N ILE A 15 10.56 -6.12 -10.28
CA ILE A 15 11.00 -6.29 -11.67
C ILE A 15 12.52 -6.48 -11.72
N ALA A 16 13.29 -5.66 -11.01
CA ALA A 16 14.75 -5.71 -11.01
C ALA A 16 15.28 -7.07 -10.51
N GLU A 17 14.67 -7.60 -9.46
CA GLU A 17 15.09 -8.84 -8.81
C GLU A 17 14.31 -10.07 -9.30
N ASN A 18 13.43 -9.92 -10.30
CA ASN A 18 12.56 -10.98 -10.83
C ASN A 18 11.76 -11.72 -9.74
N ILE A 19 11.22 -10.97 -8.78
CA ILE A 19 10.40 -11.49 -7.67
C ILE A 19 9.02 -11.85 -8.20
N LYS A 20 8.69 -13.14 -8.16
CA LYS A 20 7.37 -13.64 -8.59
C LYS A 20 6.37 -13.82 -7.46
N LEU A 21 6.86 -14.04 -6.24
CA LEU A 21 6.03 -14.24 -5.06
C LEU A 21 6.84 -13.83 -3.82
N ALA A 22 6.30 -12.92 -3.03
CA ALA A 22 6.89 -12.53 -1.75
C ALA A 22 5.81 -11.97 -0.81
N SER A 23 6.05 -12.07 0.50
CA SER A 23 5.33 -11.29 1.51
C SER A 23 5.99 -9.93 1.70
N VAL A 24 5.18 -8.90 1.93
CA VAL A 24 5.64 -7.54 2.23
C VAL A 24 5.15 -7.14 3.62
N THR A 25 6.06 -6.66 4.47
CA THR A 25 5.74 -5.97 5.72
C THR A 25 6.57 -4.70 5.84
N ALA A 26 5.98 -3.62 6.36
CA ALA A 26 6.70 -2.36 6.57
C ALA A 26 6.11 -1.52 7.71
N LEU A 27 6.96 -0.64 8.23
CA LEU A 27 6.65 0.49 9.10
C LEU A 27 7.28 1.75 8.48
N GLY A 28 6.79 2.93 8.85
CA GLY A 28 7.38 4.18 8.37
C GLY A 28 6.42 5.35 8.56
N ALA A 29 6.60 6.41 7.77
CA ALA A 29 5.73 7.57 7.78
C ALA A 29 5.32 7.94 6.35
N THR A 30 4.12 8.48 6.20
CA THR A 30 3.60 9.03 4.94
C THR A 30 2.89 10.34 5.19
N ASN A 31 2.75 11.16 4.16
CA ASN A 31 2.01 12.40 4.24
C ASN A 31 0.84 12.56 3.24
N ASP A 32 0.71 11.61 2.32
CA ASP A 32 -0.35 11.56 1.32
C ASP A 32 -0.57 10.08 0.97
N PHE A 33 -1.78 9.56 1.21
CA PHE A 33 -2.12 8.19 0.84
C PHE A 33 -3.61 8.04 0.52
N THR A 34 -3.92 7.03 -0.29
CA THR A 34 -5.28 6.64 -0.65
C THR A 34 -5.53 5.21 -0.22
N VAL A 35 -6.62 4.97 0.51
CA VAL A 35 -7.09 3.62 0.85
C VAL A 35 -8.49 3.39 0.30
N GLY A 36 -8.69 2.22 -0.31
CA GLY A 36 -9.93 1.85 -0.97
C GLY A 36 -10.65 0.70 -0.28
N VAL A 37 -11.97 0.78 -0.18
CA VAL A 37 -12.84 -0.34 0.22
C VAL A 37 -13.68 -0.80 -0.96
N PHE A 38 -13.74 -2.12 -1.17
CA PHE A 38 -14.60 -2.70 -2.19
C PHE A 38 -15.99 -2.96 -1.63
N ASN A 39 -17.01 -2.28 -2.17
CA ASN A 39 -18.40 -2.60 -1.90
C ASN A 39 -18.82 -3.80 -2.77
N THR A 40 -19.13 -4.92 -2.13
CA THR A 40 -19.44 -6.19 -2.80
C THR A 40 -20.83 -6.22 -3.44
N ALA A 41 -21.80 -5.48 -2.89
CA ALA A 41 -23.16 -5.38 -3.43
C ALA A 41 -23.16 -4.60 -4.75
N GLU A 42 -22.41 -3.51 -4.80
CA GLU A 42 -22.32 -2.63 -5.96
C GLU A 42 -21.18 -3.00 -6.93
N LYS A 43 -20.28 -3.89 -6.49
CA LYS A 43 -19.03 -4.23 -7.18
C LYS A 43 -18.19 -3.00 -7.54
N LYS A 44 -18.08 -2.06 -6.60
CA LYS A 44 -17.42 -0.76 -6.79
C LYS A 44 -16.43 -0.47 -5.68
N TYR A 45 -15.29 0.12 -6.04
CA TYR A 45 -14.30 0.64 -5.08
C TYR A 45 -14.65 2.07 -4.65
N TYR A 46 -14.55 2.31 -3.35
CA TYR A 46 -14.68 3.61 -2.72
C TYR A 46 -13.35 3.99 -2.10
N ALA A 47 -12.76 5.08 -2.58
CA ALA A 47 -11.46 5.59 -2.12
C ALA A 47 -11.64 6.68 -1.06
N ASN A 48 -10.75 6.70 -0.09
CA ASN A 48 -10.57 7.78 0.86
C ASN A 48 -9.15 8.31 0.73
N GLU A 49 -9.02 9.63 0.57
CA GLU A 49 -7.73 10.33 0.49
C GLU A 49 -7.39 10.94 1.85
N PHE A 50 -6.16 10.76 2.27
CA PHE A 50 -5.63 11.29 3.52
C PHE A 50 -4.40 12.14 3.23
N LYS A 51 -4.40 13.38 3.73
CA LYS A 51 -3.25 14.29 3.68
C LYS A 51 -2.97 14.81 5.08
N GLY A 52 -1.69 14.93 5.44
CA GLY A 52 -1.25 15.30 6.79
C GLY A 52 -0.10 14.40 7.24
N ALA A 53 0.43 14.56 8.45
CA ALA A 53 1.49 13.66 8.92
C ALA A 53 0.88 12.36 9.49
N PHE A 54 1.30 11.21 8.97
CA PHE A 54 0.86 9.90 9.43
C PHE A 54 2.03 8.94 9.63
N GLU A 55 1.97 8.14 10.69
CA GLU A 55 2.83 6.98 10.89
C GLU A 55 2.16 5.72 10.33
N ILE A 56 2.82 5.01 9.44
CA ILE A 56 2.44 3.68 8.97
C ILE A 56 2.72 2.70 10.12
N VAL A 57 1.69 2.40 10.89
CA VAL A 57 1.76 1.49 12.04
C VAL A 57 1.66 0.02 11.61
N SER A 58 1.12 -0.24 10.42
CA SER A 58 1.23 -1.54 9.76
C SER A 58 1.06 -1.37 8.25
N LEU A 59 1.90 -2.04 7.48
CA LEU A 59 1.68 -2.29 6.06
C LEU A 59 1.97 -3.77 5.83
N THR A 60 1.01 -4.50 5.28
CA THR A 60 1.13 -5.94 5.04
C THR A 60 0.52 -6.29 3.70
N GLY A 61 1.18 -7.17 2.95
CA GLY A 61 0.67 -7.60 1.67
C GLY A 61 1.52 -8.64 0.99
N THR A 62 1.30 -8.77 -0.31
CA THR A 62 2.03 -9.70 -1.16
C THR A 62 2.47 -9.04 -2.46
N ILE A 63 3.62 -9.47 -2.97
CA ILE A 63 3.97 -9.39 -4.38
C ILE A 63 3.59 -10.73 -4.98
N ASN A 64 2.94 -10.70 -6.14
CA ASN A 64 2.59 -11.89 -6.91
C ASN A 64 2.60 -11.56 -8.42
N THR A 65 2.12 -12.48 -9.26
CA THR A 65 1.94 -12.24 -10.68
C THR A 65 0.50 -12.40 -11.13
N MET A 66 0.01 -11.47 -11.95
CA MET A 66 -1.27 -11.57 -12.67
C MET A 66 -0.96 -11.47 -14.16
N ASP A 67 -1.41 -12.45 -14.95
CA ASP A 67 -1.12 -12.54 -16.39
C ASP A 67 0.37 -12.41 -16.75
N GLY A 68 1.23 -12.98 -15.88
CA GLY A 68 2.69 -12.95 -16.04
C GLY A 68 3.34 -11.60 -15.71
N GLN A 69 2.57 -10.61 -15.28
CA GLN A 69 3.06 -9.28 -14.90
C GLN A 69 3.04 -9.08 -13.38
N PHE A 70 3.84 -8.13 -12.90
CA PHE A 70 3.84 -7.72 -11.50
C PHE A 70 2.42 -7.39 -11.03
N TYR A 71 2.04 -7.96 -9.90
CA TYR A 71 0.80 -7.67 -9.19
C TYR A 71 1.12 -7.57 -7.69
N THR A 72 0.46 -6.65 -6.99
CA THR A 72 0.60 -6.56 -5.53
C THR A 72 -0.76 -6.36 -4.89
N HIS A 73 -0.91 -6.91 -3.69
CA HIS A 73 -2.07 -6.70 -2.85
C HIS A 73 -1.58 -6.30 -1.47
N ILE A 74 -1.74 -5.02 -1.14
CA ILE A 74 -1.25 -4.40 0.09
C ILE A 74 -2.40 -3.76 0.84
N HIS A 75 -2.40 -3.98 2.15
CA HIS A 75 -3.23 -3.29 3.12
C HIS A 75 -2.32 -2.51 4.07
N MET A 76 -2.81 -1.41 4.61
CA MET A 76 -2.08 -0.63 5.60
C MET A 76 -3.03 -0.03 6.63
N SER A 77 -2.46 0.30 7.79
CA SER A 77 -3.06 1.21 8.77
C SER A 77 -2.09 2.33 9.09
N ALA A 78 -2.64 3.53 9.29
CA ALA A 78 -1.86 4.73 9.53
C ALA A 78 -2.43 5.58 10.68
N GLY A 79 -1.55 6.00 11.59
CA GLY A 79 -1.88 6.82 12.76
C GLY A 79 -1.60 8.31 12.53
N ASN A 80 -2.55 9.20 12.87
CA ASN A 80 -2.35 10.65 12.78
C ASN A 80 -1.79 11.27 14.08
N ASP A 81 -1.64 12.59 14.09
CA ASP A 81 -1.15 13.39 15.22
C ASP A 81 -2.04 13.37 16.48
N LYS A 82 -3.29 12.89 16.35
CA LYS A 82 -4.23 12.69 17.47
C LYS A 82 -4.22 11.26 18.01
N GLY A 83 -3.46 10.36 17.40
CA GLY A 83 -3.46 8.93 17.74
C GLY A 83 -4.65 8.15 17.16
N GLU A 84 -5.39 8.73 16.22
CA GLU A 84 -6.43 8.01 15.47
C GLU A 84 -5.77 7.14 14.40
N VAL A 85 -6.23 5.89 14.26
CA VAL A 85 -5.71 4.94 13.27
C VAL A 85 -6.79 4.66 12.22
N PHE A 86 -6.39 4.72 10.95
CA PHE A 86 -7.23 4.49 9.77
C PHE A 86 -6.76 3.25 9.02
#